data_AF-A0A2D6UWN0-F1
#
_entry.id   AF-A0A2D6UWN0-F1
#
_cell.length_a   1.000
_cell.length_b   1.000
_cell.length_c   1.000
_cell.angle_alpha   90.00
_cell.angle_beta   90.00
_cell.angle_gamma   90.00
#
_symmetry.space_group_name_H-M   'P 1'
#
loop_
_entity.id
_entity.type
_entity.pdbx_description
1 polymer ?
#
loop_
_entity_poly.entity_id
_entity_poly.type
_entity_poly.pdbx_seq_one_letter_code
_entity_poly.pdbx_strand_id
1 'polypeptide(L)'
;MSPVKYGVDGNVATITLADDENRNALGNALIEGIYNALHTAIEDQTIRAIVLTHEGPVFCAGVNLKERSMNKEQVENRSVGFEQVLSLIQKCPKPVIAKVRGAALGGGVGLACASDISIVVDESTFGFTEVRLGVAPAIIAVVCLQKMRRGEATEAFLRGNRFSGKEAARLGIVSRAVDSESLESEVQTVLDDILRGGPMALAAAKKIINEVPRMSDEEAFVWAAQYSDALFDSVEAAEGMSAFLEKRDPDWINATDS
;
A
#
# COMPACT_ATOMS: atom_id res chain seq x y z
N MET A 1 2.38 11.15 22.19
CA MET A 1 3.12 11.34 20.92
C MET A 1 2.22 10.94 19.77
N SER A 2 2.42 11.45 18.56
CA SER A 2 1.65 11.01 17.39
C SER A 2 1.91 9.51 17.14
N PRO A 3 0.88 8.67 16.93
CA PRO A 3 1.05 7.24 16.65
C PRO A 3 1.56 6.98 15.22
N VAL A 4 1.74 8.04 14.41
CA VAL A 4 2.32 7.99 13.07
C VAL A 4 3.40 9.06 12.94
N LYS A 5 4.56 8.67 12.40
CA LYS A 5 5.66 9.55 12.03
C LYS A 5 5.72 9.70 10.51
N TYR A 6 6.08 10.89 10.05
CA TYR A 6 6.28 11.22 8.65
C TYR A 6 7.71 11.72 8.47
N GLY A 7 8.43 11.16 7.50
CA GLY A 7 9.78 11.59 7.11
C GLY A 7 9.91 11.61 5.60
N VAL A 8 10.85 12.39 5.09
CA VAL A 8 11.16 12.49 3.66
C VAL A 8 12.66 12.31 3.48
N ASP A 9 13.05 11.48 2.52
CA ASP A 9 14.43 11.35 2.04
C ASP A 9 14.42 11.43 0.51
N GLY A 10 15.08 12.46 -0.03
CA GLY A 10 14.97 12.83 -1.43
C GLY A 10 13.51 12.97 -1.87
N ASN A 11 13.08 12.12 -2.80
CA ASN A 11 11.73 12.08 -3.36
C ASN A 11 10.87 10.93 -2.77
N VAL A 12 11.27 10.33 -1.65
CA VAL A 12 10.55 9.24 -1.00
C VAL A 12 10.01 9.69 0.35
N ALA A 13 8.69 9.61 0.53
CA ALA A 13 8.06 9.83 1.82
C ALA A 13 7.95 8.52 2.60
N THR A 14 8.34 8.51 3.86
CA THR A 14 8.19 7.36 4.76
C THR A 14 7.14 7.65 5.83
N ILE A 15 6.10 6.83 5.87
CA ILE A 15 5.04 6.83 6.88
C ILE A 15 5.31 5.66 7.83
N THR A 16 5.58 5.96 9.10
CA THR A 16 5.94 4.96 10.11
C THR A 16 4.86 4.86 11.19
N LEU A 17 4.27 3.67 11.35
CA LEU A 17 3.40 3.35 12.48
C LEU A 17 4.24 3.21 13.76
N ALA A 18 3.96 4.03 14.77
CA ALA A 18 4.80 4.20 15.95
C ALA A 18 3.98 4.23 17.25
N ASP A 19 3.01 3.32 17.37
CA ASP A 19 2.19 3.07 18.56
C ASP A 19 2.53 1.69 19.15
N ASP A 20 3.77 1.53 19.62
CA ASP A 20 4.28 0.26 20.15
C ASP A 20 3.47 -0.23 21.36
N GLU A 21 3.01 0.69 22.23
CA GLU A 21 2.19 0.39 23.40
C GLU A 21 0.90 -0.38 23.04
N ASN A 22 0.28 -0.02 21.92
CA ASN A 22 -0.91 -0.71 21.41
C ASN A 22 -0.61 -1.67 20.25
N ARG A 23 0.67 -1.93 19.97
CA ARG A 23 1.15 -2.79 18.87
C ARG A 23 0.59 -2.35 17.52
N ASN A 24 0.58 -1.05 17.27
CA ASN A 24 0.05 -0.42 16.06
C ASN A 24 -1.39 -0.87 15.74
N ALA A 25 -2.23 -1.01 16.77
CA ALA A 25 -3.64 -1.34 16.58
C ALA A 25 -4.39 -0.15 15.93
N LEU A 26 -5.28 -0.46 14.99
CA LEU A 26 -6.10 0.50 14.24
C LEU A 26 -7.19 1.07 15.14
N GLY A 27 -6.79 2.03 15.97
CA GLY A 27 -7.65 2.98 16.65
C GLY A 27 -7.78 4.29 15.87
N ASN A 28 -8.62 5.20 16.37
CA ASN A 28 -8.94 6.45 15.67
C ASN A 28 -7.69 7.28 15.35
N ALA A 29 -6.81 7.48 16.34
CA ALA A 29 -5.61 8.31 16.17
C ALA A 29 -4.62 7.73 15.15
N LEU A 30 -4.46 6.40 15.10
CA LEU A 30 -3.58 5.75 14.13
C LEU A 30 -4.16 5.85 12.71
N ILE A 31 -5.47 5.61 12.55
CA ILE A 31 -6.16 5.71 11.24
C ILE A 31 -6.06 7.14 10.70
N GLU A 32 -6.38 8.14 11.52
CA GLU A 32 -6.31 9.55 11.14
C GLU A 32 -4.86 9.98 10.83
N GLY A 33 -3.89 9.53 11.63
CA GLY A 33 -2.47 9.77 11.38
C GLY A 33 -1.99 9.23 10.02
N ILE A 34 -2.38 7.99 9.67
CA ILE A 34 -2.02 7.39 8.37
C ILE A 34 -2.68 8.18 7.24
N TYR A 35 -3.96 8.50 7.39
CA TYR A 35 -4.72 9.24 6.38
C TYR A 35 -4.11 10.61 6.08
N ASN A 36 -3.78 11.37 7.14
CA ASN A 36 -3.16 12.69 7.00
C ASN A 36 -1.77 12.60 6.37
N ALA A 37 -0.94 11.64 6.80
CA ALA A 37 0.39 11.42 6.23
C ALA A 37 0.34 11.05 4.74
N LEU A 38 -0.64 10.23 4.34
CA LEU A 38 -0.87 9.91 2.92
C LEU A 38 -1.26 11.15 2.12
N HIS A 39 -2.16 11.99 2.62
CA HIS A 39 -2.53 13.25 1.94
C HIS A 39 -1.34 14.20 1.81
N THR A 40 -0.55 14.38 2.88
CA THR A 40 0.68 15.17 2.83
C THR A 40 1.62 14.67 1.73
N ALA A 41 1.85 13.36 1.66
CA ALA A 41 2.69 12.78 0.61
C ALA A 41 2.08 12.93 -0.79
N ILE A 42 0.75 12.86 -0.93
CA ILE A 42 0.06 12.99 -2.23
C ILE A 42 0.16 14.42 -2.75
N GLU A 43 -0.04 15.41 -1.90
CA GLU A 43 -0.06 16.84 -2.26
C GLU A 43 1.33 17.37 -2.59
N ASP A 44 2.38 16.86 -1.95
CA ASP A 44 3.77 17.29 -2.16
C ASP A 44 4.31 16.81 -3.52
N GLN A 45 4.44 17.70 -4.49
CA GLN A 45 4.91 17.36 -5.84
C GLN A 45 6.36 16.86 -5.91
N THR A 46 7.16 17.04 -4.87
CA THR A 46 8.54 16.52 -4.80
C THR A 46 8.57 15.02 -4.49
N ILE A 47 7.53 14.50 -3.86
CA ILE A 47 7.43 13.08 -3.51
C ILE A 47 6.99 12.26 -4.73
N ARG A 48 7.74 11.19 -4.99
CA ARG A 48 7.59 10.27 -6.11
C ARG A 48 7.17 8.87 -5.69
N ALA A 49 7.50 8.44 -4.47
CA ALA A 49 7.08 7.17 -3.90
C ALA A 49 6.82 7.29 -2.38
N ILE A 50 6.01 6.38 -1.85
CA ILE A 50 5.65 6.34 -0.43
C ILE A 50 6.05 4.97 0.14
N VAL A 51 6.75 4.95 1.27
CA VAL A 51 7.02 3.74 2.05
C VAL A 51 6.16 3.75 3.30
N LEU A 52 5.32 2.73 3.48
CA LEU A 52 4.58 2.45 4.72
C LEU A 52 5.32 1.40 5.53
N THR A 53 5.74 1.74 6.74
CA THR A 53 6.51 0.87 7.64
C THR A 53 6.09 1.08 9.09
N HIS A 54 6.79 0.48 10.05
CA HIS A 54 6.50 0.59 11.47
C HIS A 54 7.77 0.58 12.33
N GLU A 55 7.59 0.96 13.59
CA GLU A 55 8.46 0.68 14.72
C GLU A 55 7.90 -0.45 15.58
N GLY A 56 8.78 -1.10 16.33
CA GLY A 56 8.42 -2.21 17.21
C GLY A 56 8.31 -3.56 16.48
N PRO A 57 7.91 -4.62 17.19
CA PRO A 57 7.88 -5.99 16.67
C PRO A 57 6.58 -6.34 15.92
N VAL A 58 5.62 -5.41 15.82
CA VAL A 58 4.30 -5.65 15.22
C VAL A 58 4.01 -4.54 14.23
N PHE A 59 3.90 -4.88 12.96
CA PHE A 59 3.47 -3.94 11.93
C PHE A 59 2.11 -3.34 12.25
N CYS A 60 1.11 -4.20 12.46
CA CYS A 60 -0.22 -3.77 12.86
C CYS A 60 -1.03 -4.96 13.41
N ALA A 61 -1.49 -4.84 14.66
CA ALA A 61 -2.24 -5.90 15.34
C ALA A 61 -3.71 -6.04 14.89
N GLY A 62 -4.17 -5.21 13.95
CA GLY A 62 -5.56 -5.15 13.51
C GLY A 62 -6.38 -4.14 14.31
N VAL A 63 -7.69 -4.34 14.42
CA VAL A 63 -8.59 -3.36 15.06
C VAL A 63 -8.26 -3.15 16.54
N ASN A 64 -8.33 -1.92 17.03
CA ASN A 64 -8.25 -1.62 18.45
C ASN A 64 -9.55 -2.06 19.16
N LEU A 65 -9.56 -3.28 19.69
CA LEU A 65 -10.73 -3.87 20.37
C LEU A 65 -11.12 -3.11 21.65
N LYS A 66 -10.15 -2.50 22.34
CA LYS A 66 -10.43 -1.72 23.56
C LYS A 66 -11.28 -0.50 23.20
N GLU A 67 -10.84 0.32 22.25
CA GLU A 67 -11.63 1.47 21.76
C GLU A 67 -13.01 1.04 21.25
N ARG A 68 -13.07 -0.04 20.45
CA ARG A 68 -14.32 -0.55 19.89
C ARG A 68 -15.34 -1.01 20.95
N SER A 69 -14.85 -1.48 22.10
CA SER A 69 -15.69 -1.94 23.21
C SER A 69 -16.19 -0.82 24.12
N MET A 70 -15.47 0.32 24.18
CA MET A 70 -15.72 1.35 25.18
C MET A 70 -16.73 2.41 24.74
N ASN A 71 -16.88 2.74 23.45
CA ASN A 71 -17.73 3.85 23.02
C ASN A 71 -18.41 3.65 21.65
N LYS A 72 -19.69 3.26 21.63
CA LYS A 72 -20.49 3.21 20.39
C LYS A 72 -20.65 4.59 19.74
N GLU A 73 -20.84 5.64 20.52
CA GLU A 73 -20.97 7.03 20.03
C GLU A 73 -19.66 7.60 19.43
N GLN A 74 -18.48 7.20 19.92
CA GLN A 74 -17.21 7.63 19.32
C GLN A 74 -16.89 6.91 18.00
N VAL A 75 -17.43 5.70 17.78
CA VAL A 75 -17.35 5.03 16.48
C VAL A 75 -18.19 5.77 15.43
N GLU A 76 -19.30 6.37 15.84
CA GLU A 76 -20.16 7.21 14.97
C GLU A 76 -19.54 8.58 14.68
N ASN A 77 -18.70 9.12 15.58
CA ASN A 77 -18.02 10.42 15.43
C ASN A 77 -16.61 10.34 14.84
N ARG A 78 -16.19 9.21 14.24
CA ARG A 78 -14.88 9.13 13.58
C ARG A 78 -14.85 10.06 12.35
N SER A 79 -13.83 10.92 12.26
CA SER A 79 -13.60 11.78 11.09
C SER A 79 -13.16 10.98 9.87
N VAL A 80 -12.39 9.92 10.10
CA VAL A 80 -11.81 9.06 9.06
C VAL A 80 -12.04 7.59 9.39
N GLY A 81 -12.53 6.84 8.40
CA GLY A 81 -12.67 5.40 8.45
C GLY A 81 -11.48 4.65 7.86
N PHE A 82 -11.23 3.43 8.35
CA PHE A 82 -10.16 2.59 7.83
C PHE A 82 -10.33 2.26 6.34
N GLU A 83 -11.57 2.10 5.86
CA GLU A 83 -11.88 1.92 4.45
C GLU A 83 -11.46 3.11 3.58
N GLN A 84 -11.47 4.33 4.13
CA GLN A 84 -10.98 5.52 3.43
C GLN A 84 -9.47 5.50 3.29
N VAL A 85 -8.73 5.02 4.30
CA VAL A 85 -7.28 4.81 4.21
C VAL A 85 -6.94 3.79 3.12
N LEU A 86 -7.61 2.63 3.11
CA LEU A 86 -7.35 1.61 2.08
C LEU A 86 -7.71 2.12 0.67
N SER A 87 -8.85 2.80 0.53
CA SER A 87 -9.23 3.41 -0.75
C SER A 87 -8.26 4.51 -1.18
N LEU A 88 -7.71 5.27 -0.23
CA LEU A 88 -6.73 6.32 -0.53
C LEU A 88 -5.43 5.72 -1.06
N ILE A 89 -4.95 4.62 -0.47
CA ILE A 89 -3.78 3.89 -0.97
C ILE A 89 -4.03 3.39 -2.40
N GLN A 90 -5.18 2.74 -2.66
CA GLN A 90 -5.52 2.22 -4.01
C GLN A 90 -5.59 3.33 -5.07
N LYS A 91 -6.13 4.50 -4.71
CA LYS A 91 -6.31 5.64 -5.62
C LYS A 91 -5.12 6.61 -5.64
N CYS A 92 -4.14 6.41 -4.77
CA CYS A 92 -2.97 7.28 -4.68
C CYS A 92 -2.24 7.29 -6.03
N PRO A 93 -1.96 8.46 -6.63
CA PRO A 93 -1.24 8.54 -7.90
C PRO A 93 0.23 8.13 -7.77
N LYS A 94 0.73 8.00 -6.54
CA LYS A 94 2.12 7.64 -6.24
C LYS A 94 2.18 6.15 -5.86
N PRO A 95 3.24 5.43 -6.25
CA PRO A 95 3.49 4.08 -5.77
C PRO A 95 3.64 4.05 -4.25
N VAL A 96 2.94 3.11 -3.60
CA VAL A 96 2.97 2.87 -2.17
C VAL A 96 3.60 1.48 -1.93
N ILE A 97 4.73 1.47 -1.24
CA ILE A 97 5.47 0.26 -0.87
C ILE A 97 5.24 -0.02 0.61
N ALA A 98 4.77 -1.20 0.97
CA ALA A 98 4.78 -1.66 2.36
C ALA A 98 6.09 -2.39 2.65
N LYS A 99 6.81 -1.92 3.68
CA LYS A 99 7.98 -2.59 4.27
C LYS A 99 7.55 -3.23 5.59
N VAL A 100 7.42 -4.55 5.62
CA VAL A 100 6.82 -5.27 6.75
C VAL A 100 7.80 -6.26 7.37
N ARG A 101 7.92 -6.17 8.69
CA ARG A 101 8.54 -7.16 9.57
C ARG A 101 7.55 -7.48 10.71
N GLY A 102 7.77 -8.59 11.41
CA GLY A 102 6.94 -8.93 12.57
C GLY A 102 5.49 -9.27 12.20
N ALA A 103 4.53 -8.93 13.07
CA ALA A 103 3.14 -9.37 12.90
C ALA A 103 2.24 -8.35 12.16
N ALA A 104 1.46 -8.84 11.19
CA ALA A 104 0.40 -8.11 10.49
C ALA A 104 -0.91 -8.91 10.55
N LEU A 105 -1.87 -8.47 11.37
CA LEU A 105 -3.10 -9.21 11.64
C LEU A 105 -4.34 -8.40 11.24
N GLY A 106 -5.33 -9.07 10.65
CA GLY A 106 -6.59 -8.46 10.21
C GLY A 106 -6.36 -7.17 9.41
N GLY A 107 -6.72 -6.02 9.96
CA GLY A 107 -6.45 -4.72 9.35
C GLY A 107 -5.00 -4.47 8.93
N GLY A 108 -4.01 -5.03 9.65
CA GLY A 108 -2.61 -4.98 9.23
C GLY A 108 -2.32 -5.72 7.92
N VAL A 109 -3.02 -6.84 7.69
CA VAL A 109 -3.01 -7.52 6.39
C VAL A 109 -3.62 -6.64 5.31
N GLY A 110 -4.71 -5.94 5.64
CA GLY A 110 -5.34 -4.96 4.74
C GLY A 110 -4.40 -3.84 4.32
N LEU A 111 -3.63 -3.26 5.25
CA LEU A 111 -2.64 -2.21 4.93
C LEU A 111 -1.54 -2.71 3.99
N ALA A 112 -0.95 -3.87 4.30
CA ALA A 112 0.04 -4.47 3.42
C ALA A 112 -0.57 -4.76 2.05
N CYS A 113 -1.70 -5.48 2.01
CA CYS A 113 -2.34 -5.87 0.77
C CYS A 113 -2.85 -4.69 -0.08
N ALA A 114 -3.25 -3.57 0.53
CA ALA A 114 -3.67 -2.37 -0.20
C ALA A 114 -2.49 -1.64 -0.85
N SER A 115 -1.27 -1.79 -0.32
CA SER A 115 -0.07 -1.22 -0.92
C SER A 115 0.20 -1.85 -2.28
N ASP A 116 0.77 -1.07 -3.20
CA ASP A 116 1.01 -1.49 -4.58
C ASP A 116 2.03 -2.63 -4.60
N ILE A 117 3.12 -2.45 -3.83
CA ILE A 117 4.15 -3.46 -3.63
C ILE A 117 4.31 -3.68 -2.13
N SER A 118 4.32 -4.94 -1.70
CA SER A 118 4.61 -5.31 -0.30
C SER A 118 5.80 -6.24 -0.25
N ILE A 119 6.83 -5.82 0.48
CA ILE A 119 8.02 -6.61 0.76
C ILE A 119 8.01 -6.91 2.25
N VAL A 120 7.99 -8.20 2.56
CA VAL A 120 7.82 -8.68 3.92
C VAL A 120 8.96 -9.60 4.30
N VAL A 121 9.27 -9.70 5.60
CA VAL A 121 10.19 -10.76 6.05
C VAL A 121 9.48 -12.12 6.04
N ASP A 122 10.17 -13.18 5.62
CA ASP A 122 9.62 -14.51 5.40
C ASP A 122 8.99 -15.15 6.66
N GLU A 123 9.59 -14.94 7.82
CA GLU A 123 9.15 -15.38 9.16
C GLU A 123 8.16 -14.41 9.84
N SER A 124 7.82 -13.30 9.19
CA SER A 124 6.74 -12.40 9.63
C SER A 124 5.42 -13.16 9.78
N THR A 125 4.57 -12.72 10.71
CA THR A 125 3.32 -13.43 11.03
C THR A 125 2.11 -12.71 10.48
N PHE A 126 1.38 -13.35 9.57
CA PHE A 126 0.14 -12.87 8.98
C PHE A 126 -1.07 -13.65 9.49
N GLY A 127 -2.27 -13.07 9.40
CA GLY A 127 -3.50 -13.81 9.72
C GLY A 127 -4.80 -13.01 9.61
N PHE A 128 -5.82 -13.65 9.06
CA PHE A 128 -7.21 -13.18 9.03
C PHE A 128 -7.96 -13.68 10.28
N THR A 129 -7.59 -13.16 11.46
CA THR A 129 -8.03 -13.71 12.75
C THR A 129 -9.45 -13.33 13.17
N GLU A 130 -10.14 -12.48 12.39
CA GLU A 130 -11.45 -11.89 12.65
C GLU A 130 -12.51 -12.93 13.04
N VAL A 131 -12.55 -14.08 12.36
CA VAL A 131 -13.56 -15.12 12.61
C VAL A 131 -13.48 -15.72 14.01
N ARG A 132 -12.31 -15.66 14.67
CA ARG A 132 -12.15 -16.10 16.06
C ARG A 132 -12.76 -15.12 17.07
N LEU A 133 -13.07 -13.91 16.62
CA LEU A 133 -13.75 -12.87 17.40
C LEU A 133 -15.24 -12.77 17.05
N GLY A 134 -15.76 -13.68 16.23
CA GLY A 134 -17.16 -13.65 15.78
C GLY A 134 -17.47 -12.56 14.74
N VAL A 135 -16.44 -12.02 14.07
CA VAL A 135 -16.57 -11.03 12.98
C VAL A 135 -15.91 -11.54 11.69
N ALA A 136 -16.11 -10.86 10.57
CA ALA A 136 -15.51 -11.21 9.29
C ALA A 136 -14.48 -10.15 8.85
N PRO A 137 -13.46 -10.51 8.03
CA PRO A 137 -12.49 -9.58 7.45
C PRO A 137 -13.11 -8.69 6.34
N ALA A 138 -14.25 -8.06 6.62
CA ALA A 138 -15.12 -7.44 5.61
C ALA A 138 -14.46 -6.28 4.85
N ILE A 139 -13.85 -5.33 5.56
CA ILE A 139 -13.23 -4.15 4.92
C ILE A 139 -12.00 -4.57 4.11
N ILE A 140 -11.13 -5.39 4.71
CA ILE A 140 -9.89 -5.82 4.05
C ILE A 140 -10.12 -6.80 2.90
N ALA A 141 -11.28 -7.47 2.85
CA ALA A 141 -11.66 -8.32 1.72
C ALA A 141 -11.67 -7.55 0.39
N VAL A 142 -12.00 -6.25 0.41
CA VAL A 142 -12.03 -5.40 -0.81
C VAL A 142 -10.67 -5.35 -1.49
N VAL A 143 -9.58 -5.30 -0.72
CA VAL A 143 -8.22 -5.25 -1.25
C VAL A 143 -7.61 -6.64 -1.41
N CYS A 144 -7.92 -7.58 -0.50
CA CYS A 144 -7.34 -8.93 -0.53
C CYS A 144 -7.90 -9.79 -1.67
N LEU A 145 -9.21 -9.75 -1.90
CA LEU A 145 -9.85 -10.60 -2.92
C LEU A 145 -9.52 -10.16 -4.35
N GLN A 146 -8.95 -8.97 -4.54
CA GLN A 146 -8.41 -8.55 -5.83
C GLN A 146 -7.13 -9.29 -6.21
N LYS A 147 -6.38 -9.77 -5.21
CA LYS A 147 -5.08 -10.44 -5.40
C LYS A 147 -5.13 -11.96 -5.16
N MET A 148 -6.08 -12.43 -4.37
CA MET A 148 -6.20 -13.83 -3.98
C MET A 148 -7.06 -14.65 -4.95
N ARG A 149 -6.70 -15.93 -5.10
CA ARG A 149 -7.62 -16.91 -5.71
C ARG A 149 -8.74 -17.24 -4.73
N ARG A 150 -9.96 -17.45 -5.24
CA ARG A 150 -11.15 -17.74 -4.42
C ARG A 150 -10.95 -18.87 -3.40
N GLY A 151 -10.33 -19.98 -3.80
CA GLY A 151 -10.12 -21.13 -2.91
C GLY A 151 -9.17 -20.80 -1.75
N GLU A 152 -8.09 -20.09 -2.04
CA GLU A 152 -7.09 -19.64 -1.06
C GLU A 152 -7.70 -18.63 -0.09
N ALA A 153 -8.50 -17.69 -0.59
CA ALA A 153 -9.25 -16.75 0.26
C ALA A 153 -10.25 -17.47 1.17
N THR A 154 -10.97 -18.47 0.65
CA THR A 154 -11.94 -19.26 1.42
C THR A 154 -11.25 -19.94 2.61
N GLU A 155 -10.12 -20.60 2.36
CA GLU A 155 -9.37 -21.26 3.42
C GLU A 155 -8.81 -20.24 4.43
N ALA A 156 -8.14 -19.19 3.94
CA ALA A 156 -7.48 -18.21 4.80
C ALA A 156 -8.48 -17.44 5.69
N PHE A 157 -9.65 -17.07 5.16
CA PHE A 157 -10.64 -16.29 5.90
C PHE A 157 -11.40 -17.15 6.92
N LEU A 158 -11.70 -18.40 6.60
CA LEU A 158 -12.52 -19.25 7.46
C LEU A 158 -11.74 -19.92 8.59
N ARG A 159 -10.44 -20.19 8.41
CA ARG A 159 -9.63 -20.88 9.44
C ARG A 159 -9.24 -19.98 10.60
N GLY A 160 -9.09 -18.68 10.37
CA GLY A 160 -8.62 -17.72 11.36
C GLY A 160 -7.21 -18.00 11.91
N ASN A 161 -6.43 -18.87 11.28
CA ASN A 161 -5.08 -19.22 11.72
C ASN A 161 -4.06 -18.16 11.30
N ARG A 162 -2.90 -18.22 11.94
CA ARG A 162 -1.72 -17.45 11.54
C ARG A 162 -0.89 -18.24 10.53
N PHE A 163 -0.14 -17.54 9.71
CA PHE A 163 0.77 -18.09 8.71
C PHE A 163 1.96 -17.14 8.49
N SER A 164 3.02 -17.64 7.85
CA SER A 164 4.28 -16.91 7.62
C SER A 164 4.16 -15.85 6.50
N GLY A 165 5.08 -14.88 6.45
CA GLY A 165 5.21 -13.92 5.36
C GLY A 165 5.44 -14.61 4.01
N LYS A 166 6.19 -15.72 4.00
CA LYS A 166 6.34 -16.59 2.82
C LYS A 166 5.01 -17.11 2.27
N GLU A 167 4.12 -17.51 3.17
CA GLU A 167 2.78 -17.98 2.79
C GLU A 167 1.89 -16.81 2.35
N ALA A 168 2.03 -15.63 2.97
CA ALA A 168 1.36 -14.41 2.51
C ALA A 168 1.74 -14.07 1.05
N ALA A 169 3.02 -14.21 0.69
CA ALA A 169 3.48 -14.01 -0.68
C ALA A 169 2.90 -15.07 -1.63
N ARG A 170 2.88 -16.34 -1.22
CA ARG A 170 2.27 -17.44 -2.00
C ARG A 170 0.79 -17.21 -2.27
N LEU A 171 0.07 -16.63 -1.32
CA LEU A 171 -1.37 -16.29 -1.43
C LEU A 171 -1.63 -15.05 -2.29
N GLY A 172 -0.59 -14.31 -2.71
CA GLY A 172 -0.70 -13.10 -3.52
C GLY A 172 -1.08 -11.83 -2.75
N ILE A 173 -1.28 -11.89 -1.42
CA ILE A 173 -1.67 -10.72 -0.61
C ILE A 173 -0.50 -9.78 -0.33
N VAL A 174 0.74 -10.23 -0.52
CA VAL A 174 1.95 -9.41 -0.54
C VAL A 174 2.80 -9.80 -1.75
N SER A 175 3.63 -8.88 -2.24
CA SER A 175 4.34 -9.08 -3.50
C SER A 175 5.48 -10.09 -3.38
N ARG A 176 6.23 -10.05 -2.27
CA ARG A 176 7.34 -10.97 -2.02
C ARG A 176 7.69 -11.05 -0.54
N ALA A 177 8.29 -12.17 -0.17
CA ALA A 177 8.86 -12.41 1.14
C ALA A 177 10.37 -12.65 0.98
N VAL A 178 11.17 -12.02 1.84
CA VAL A 178 12.65 -12.06 1.80
C VAL A 178 13.21 -12.34 3.19
N ASP A 179 14.47 -12.74 3.27
CA ASP A 179 15.16 -12.87 4.55
C ASP A 179 15.28 -11.50 5.24
N SER A 180 15.32 -11.49 6.57
CA SER A 180 15.34 -10.26 7.39
C SER A 180 16.46 -9.31 7.01
N GLU A 181 17.64 -9.87 6.71
CA GLU A 181 18.84 -9.13 6.33
C GLU A 181 18.71 -8.47 4.94
N SER A 182 17.83 -8.99 4.07
CA SER A 182 17.62 -8.49 2.71
C SER A 182 16.46 -7.50 2.58
N LEU A 183 15.67 -7.29 3.64
CA LEU A 183 14.46 -6.45 3.58
C LEU A 183 14.76 -5.03 3.10
N GLU A 184 15.79 -4.38 3.66
CA GLU A 184 16.12 -3.00 3.31
C GLU A 184 16.66 -2.89 1.88
N SER A 185 17.54 -3.81 1.44
CA SER A 185 18.08 -3.81 0.08
C SER A 185 17.03 -4.11 -0.98
N GLU A 186 16.06 -4.97 -0.68
CA GLU A 186 14.96 -5.28 -1.60
C GLU A 186 14.01 -4.09 -1.76
N VAL A 187 13.71 -3.39 -0.65
CA VAL A 187 12.91 -2.15 -0.70
C VAL A 187 13.63 -1.09 -1.52
N GLN A 188 14.94 -0.91 -1.31
CA GLN A 188 15.73 0.03 -2.10
C GLN A 188 15.72 -0.32 -3.59
N THR A 189 15.91 -1.60 -3.94
CA THR A 189 15.88 -2.06 -5.34
C THR A 189 14.54 -1.72 -6.00
N VAL A 190 13.42 -1.94 -5.31
CA VAL A 190 12.09 -1.58 -5.83
C VAL A 190 11.92 -0.07 -5.95
N LEU A 191 12.41 0.71 -5.00
CA LEU A 191 12.38 2.17 -5.07
C LEU A 191 13.19 2.67 -6.27
N ASP A 192 14.41 2.16 -6.47
CA ASP A 192 15.28 2.52 -7.59
C ASP A 192 14.58 2.25 -8.93
N ASP A 193 13.95 1.09 -9.09
CA ASP A 193 13.18 0.74 -10.29
C ASP A 193 11.99 1.69 -10.51
N ILE A 194 11.23 2.00 -9.45
CA ILE A 194 10.10 2.91 -9.51
C ILE A 194 10.55 4.31 -9.92
N LEU A 195 11.62 4.83 -9.32
CA LEU A 195 12.08 6.21 -9.50
C LEU A 195 12.64 6.45 -10.91
N ARG A 196 12.97 5.40 -11.66
CA ARG A 196 13.29 5.50 -13.10
C ARG A 196 12.08 5.77 -13.98
N GLY A 197 10.88 5.37 -13.57
CA GLY A 197 9.64 5.61 -14.32
C GLY A 197 9.19 7.05 -14.24
N GLY A 198 8.49 7.57 -15.25
CA GLY A 198 7.88 8.90 -15.22
C GLY A 198 6.70 8.97 -14.23
N PRO A 199 6.52 10.08 -13.48
CA PRO A 199 5.45 10.18 -12.47
C PRO A 199 4.04 10.03 -13.04
N MET A 200 3.74 10.64 -14.19
CA MET A 200 2.43 10.51 -14.83
C MET A 200 2.22 9.08 -15.34
N ALA A 201 3.26 8.45 -15.91
CA ALA A 201 3.20 7.08 -16.40
C ALA A 201 2.94 6.07 -15.27
N LEU A 202 3.59 6.23 -14.11
CA LEU A 202 3.36 5.38 -12.93
C LEU A 202 1.93 5.54 -12.40
N ALA A 203 1.45 6.79 -12.27
CA ALA A 203 0.07 7.07 -11.87
C ALA A 203 -0.95 6.45 -12.84
N ALA A 204 -0.68 6.55 -14.14
CA ALA A 204 -1.50 5.99 -15.19
C ALA A 204 -1.53 4.46 -15.16
N ALA A 205 -0.38 3.81 -15.00
CA ALA A 205 -0.28 2.36 -14.86
C ALA A 205 -1.11 1.86 -13.67
N LYS A 206 -1.01 2.53 -12.52
CA LYS A 206 -1.82 2.21 -11.34
C LYS A 206 -3.32 2.43 -11.56
N LYS A 207 -3.70 3.47 -12.30
CA LYS A 207 -5.10 3.70 -12.68
C LYS A 207 -5.63 2.57 -13.58
N ILE A 208 -4.86 2.16 -14.58
CA ILE A 208 -5.20 1.05 -15.49
C ILE A 208 -5.45 -0.24 -14.69
N ILE A 209 -4.54 -0.60 -13.79
CA ILE A 209 -4.66 -1.80 -12.94
C ILE A 209 -5.97 -1.82 -12.13
N ASN A 210 -6.43 -0.66 -11.67
CA ASN A 210 -7.62 -0.55 -10.82
C ASN A 210 -8.93 -0.44 -11.60
N GLU A 211 -8.94 0.22 -12.76
CA GLU A 211 -10.16 0.53 -13.50
C GLU A 211 -10.51 -0.52 -14.56
N VAL A 212 -9.53 -1.05 -15.29
CA VAL A 212 -9.77 -2.01 -16.39
C VAL A 212 -10.52 -3.27 -15.92
N PRO A 213 -10.18 -3.90 -14.78
CA PRO A 213 -10.91 -5.10 -14.32
C PRO A 213 -12.39 -4.86 -13.95
N ARG A 214 -12.85 -3.61 -13.89
CA ARG A 214 -14.23 -3.24 -13.57
C ARG A 214 -15.10 -3.00 -14.81
N MET A 215 -14.48 -3.00 -15.99
CA MET A 215 -15.13 -2.75 -17.27
C MET A 215 -15.42 -4.08 -17.97
N SER A 216 -16.41 -4.07 -18.89
CA SER A 216 -16.48 -5.13 -19.89
C SER A 216 -15.30 -5.03 -20.88
N ASP A 217 -14.98 -6.12 -21.58
CA ASP A 217 -13.87 -6.12 -22.55
C ASP A 217 -14.02 -5.02 -23.61
N GLU A 218 -15.25 -4.80 -24.12
CA GLU A 218 -15.53 -3.76 -25.12
C GLU A 218 -15.28 -2.35 -24.56
N GLU A 219 -15.80 -2.04 -23.37
CA GLU A 219 -15.56 -0.76 -22.69
C GLU A 219 -14.07 -0.56 -22.37
N ALA A 220 -13.39 -1.62 -21.93
CA ALA A 220 -11.98 -1.59 -21.56
C ALA A 220 -11.09 -1.24 -22.77
N PHE A 221 -11.31 -1.83 -23.94
CA PHE A 221 -10.52 -1.51 -25.14
C PHE A 221 -10.76 -0.09 -25.63
N VAL A 222 -12.00 0.39 -25.61
CA VAL A 222 -12.32 1.78 -26.01
C VAL A 222 -11.66 2.78 -25.05
N TRP A 223 -11.79 2.55 -23.74
CA TRP A 223 -11.18 3.41 -22.72
C TRP A 223 -9.65 3.37 -22.80
N ALA A 224 -9.05 2.19 -22.92
CA ALA A 224 -7.60 2.03 -22.96
C ALA A 224 -6.98 2.66 -24.20
N ALA A 225 -7.64 2.59 -25.37
CA ALA A 225 -7.18 3.25 -26.59
C ALA A 225 -7.11 4.78 -26.40
N GLN A 226 -8.20 5.39 -25.93
CA GLN A 226 -8.25 6.83 -25.68
C GLN A 226 -7.24 7.27 -24.61
N TYR A 227 -7.08 6.47 -23.56
CA TYR A 227 -6.14 6.76 -22.49
C TYR A 227 -4.68 6.63 -22.96
N SER A 228 -4.39 5.62 -23.79
CA SER A 228 -3.08 5.44 -24.42
C SER A 228 -2.70 6.60 -25.33
N ASP A 229 -3.61 7.04 -26.21
CA ASP A 229 -3.36 8.18 -27.11
C ASP A 229 -3.02 9.45 -26.30
N ALA A 230 -3.80 9.74 -25.26
CA ALA A 230 -3.56 10.88 -24.38
C ALA A 230 -2.20 10.81 -23.64
N LEU A 231 -1.72 9.60 -23.30
CA LEU A 231 -0.41 9.42 -22.69
C LEU A 231 0.73 9.65 -23.69
N PHE A 232 0.59 9.17 -24.94
CA PHE A 232 1.58 9.41 -25.99
C PHE A 232 1.69 10.88 -26.38
N ASP A 233 0.59 11.63 -26.32
CA ASP A 233 0.57 13.08 -26.58
C ASP A 233 1.12 13.93 -25.42
N SER A 234 1.51 13.31 -24.30
CA SER A 234 1.97 14.03 -23.11
C SER A 234 3.41 14.54 -23.22
N VAL A 235 3.70 15.63 -22.49
CA VAL A 235 5.06 16.16 -22.35
C VAL A 235 6.02 15.13 -21.75
N GLU A 236 5.55 14.33 -20.79
CA GLU A 236 6.35 13.29 -20.16
C GLU A 236 6.75 12.18 -21.16
N ALA A 237 5.82 11.78 -22.04
CA ALA A 237 6.13 10.81 -23.09
C ALA A 237 7.13 11.37 -24.11
N ALA A 238 6.96 12.64 -24.53
CA ALA A 238 7.89 13.30 -25.44
C ALA A 238 9.32 13.34 -24.87
N GLU A 239 9.47 13.70 -23.59
CA GLU A 239 10.77 13.70 -22.90
C GLU A 239 11.34 12.29 -22.75
N GLY A 240 10.54 11.31 -22.31
CA GLY A 240 10.98 9.92 -22.17
C GLY A 240 11.48 9.30 -23.47
N MET A 241 10.74 9.51 -24.56
CA MET A 241 11.13 9.04 -25.89
C MET A 241 12.40 9.73 -26.37
N SER A 242 12.53 11.05 -26.16
CA SER A 242 13.73 11.81 -26.51
C SER A 242 14.96 11.31 -25.76
N ALA A 243 14.87 11.21 -24.43
CA ALA A 243 15.94 10.73 -23.56
C ALA A 243 16.41 9.32 -23.97
N PHE A 244 15.47 8.43 -24.27
CA PHE A 244 15.78 7.07 -24.74
C PHE A 244 16.55 7.07 -26.06
N LEU A 245 16.12 7.86 -27.04
CA LEU A 245 16.80 7.97 -28.34
C LEU A 245 18.19 8.60 -28.22
N GLU A 246 18.34 9.59 -27.34
CA GLU A 246 19.59 10.30 -27.05
C GLU A 246 20.53 9.54 -26.10
N LYS A 247 20.08 8.40 -25.53
CA LYS A 247 20.81 7.58 -24.56
C LYS A 247 21.26 8.35 -23.32
N ARG A 248 20.38 9.22 -22.82
CA ARG A 248 20.53 9.93 -21.55
C ARG A 248 19.41 9.55 -20.59
N ASP A 249 19.58 9.91 -19.33
CA ASP A 249 18.47 9.82 -18.39
C ASP A 249 17.43 10.92 -18.67
N PRO A 250 16.13 10.61 -18.51
CA PRO A 250 15.08 11.61 -18.60
C PRO A 250 15.12 12.57 -17.40
N ASP A 251 14.62 13.78 -17.59
CA ASP A 251 14.72 14.88 -16.62
C ASP A 251 14.17 14.53 -15.22
N TRP A 252 13.16 13.67 -15.14
CA TRP A 252 12.54 13.28 -13.88
C TRP A 252 13.41 12.39 -12.99
N ILE A 253 14.55 11.90 -13.48
CA ILE A 253 15.57 11.22 -12.66
C ILE A 253 16.49 12.25 -12.00
N ASN A 254 16.83 13.34 -12.71
CA ASN A 254 17.84 14.32 -12.29
C ASN A 254 17.27 15.52 -11.49
N ALA A 255 15.94 15.62 -11.34
CA ALA A 255 15.27 16.74 -10.66
C ALA A 255 15.56 16.87 -9.14
N THR A 256 16.52 16.13 -8.60
CA THR A 256 16.93 16.17 -7.18
C THR A 256 18.32 16.78 -6.95
N ASP A 257 19.08 17.09 -8.02
CA ASP A 257 20.41 17.71 -7.95
C ASP A 257 20.39 19.25 -8.05
N SER A 258 19.21 19.90 -7.91
CA SER A 258 19.03 21.36 -8.05
C SER A 258 18.51 22.03 -6.78
#